data_AF-A0A7S1QEL3-F1
#
_entry.id   AF-A0A7S1QEL3-F1
#
_cell.length_a   1.000
_cell.length_b   1.000
_cell.length_c   1.000
_cell.angle_alpha   90.00
_cell.angle_beta   90.00
_cell.angle_gamma   90.00
#
_symmetry.space_group_name_H-M   'P 1'
#
loop_
_entity.id
_entity.type
_entity.pdbx_description
1 polymer ?
#
loop_
_entity_poly.entity_id
_entity_poly.type
_entity_poly.pdbx_seq_one_letter_code
_entity_poly.pdbx_strand_id
1 'polypeptide(L)'
;MPAPAKMSEVTADGDIVVGRVRPKNNPLIHRSEVGKPSFHNDLPPLPEDYTFGAPLKRDPEGAGEVMLSWQSHAPPKSKMAYDFGRNFLALNRQSVGAGCTDAKTASDFRKYHDVRIKPKVTGSKPTIAPSSVMQDPGHAFGARSGESESVADLIQNRWEYEWVAEQKHRMESIERSKNKEAKRRASPARRAARITPAAAAARQSATPHPRETFTLRQFRNVPSRVSPHPGDVRSASAMGSIHQ
;
A
#
# COMPACT_ATOMS: atom_id res chain seq x y z
N MET A 1 13.84 91.94 -36.47
CA MET A 1 14.15 90.82 -35.57
C MET A 1 14.32 91.35 -34.15
N PRO A 2 13.42 91.01 -33.21
CA PRO A 2 13.74 91.00 -31.79
C PRO A 2 13.68 89.57 -31.21
N ALA A 3 14.46 89.38 -30.15
CA ALA A 3 15.10 88.16 -29.65
C ALA A 3 14.18 87.02 -29.09
N PRO A 4 14.71 85.77 -28.98
CA PRO A 4 13.99 84.66 -28.36
C PRO A 4 13.80 84.87 -26.85
N ALA A 5 12.54 84.90 -26.39
CA ALA A 5 12.20 85.04 -24.98
C ALA A 5 12.25 83.67 -24.27
N LYS A 6 13.37 83.45 -23.56
CA LYS A 6 13.58 82.71 -22.31
C LYS A 6 12.88 81.34 -22.14
N MET A 7 13.67 80.29 -22.30
CA MET A 7 13.37 78.97 -21.74
C MET A 7 13.48 79.00 -20.21
N SER A 8 12.59 78.26 -19.57
CA SER A 8 12.53 77.93 -18.14
C SER A 8 12.23 79.07 -17.16
N GLU A 9 10.95 79.19 -16.79
CA GLU A 9 10.57 79.59 -15.43
C GLU A 9 10.51 78.33 -14.57
N VAL A 10 11.19 78.37 -13.42
CA VAL A 10 11.18 77.31 -12.41
C VAL A 10 10.09 77.66 -11.40
N THR A 11 9.02 76.87 -11.34
CA THR A 11 8.01 76.96 -10.27
C THR A 11 8.44 76.08 -9.08
N ALA A 12 8.04 76.49 -7.87
CA ALA A 12 8.51 76.04 -6.56
C ALA A 12 8.41 74.54 -6.22
N ASP A 13 7.99 73.69 -7.16
CA ASP A 13 7.77 72.25 -6.95
C ASP A 13 8.86 71.36 -7.59
N GLY A 14 10.02 71.92 -7.92
CA GLY A 14 11.27 71.14 -8.03
C GLY A 14 11.40 70.12 -9.17
N ASP A 15 10.53 70.12 -10.19
CA ASP A 15 10.62 69.16 -11.30
C ASP A 15 10.93 69.83 -12.64
N ILE A 16 12.13 69.56 -13.18
CA ILE A 16 12.51 69.87 -14.57
C ILE A 16 12.08 68.70 -15.45
N VAL A 17 11.01 68.84 -16.24
CA VAL A 17 10.62 67.83 -17.25
C VAL A 17 10.22 68.50 -18.57
N VAL A 18 10.91 68.13 -19.65
CA VAL A 18 10.72 68.65 -21.01
C VAL A 18 9.36 68.21 -21.59
N GLY A 19 8.38 69.11 -21.61
CA GLY A 19 7.67 69.48 -22.85
C GLY A 19 6.23 69.00 -23.13
N ARG A 20 5.61 68.12 -22.32
CA ARG A 20 4.14 67.97 -22.34
C ARG A 20 3.61 67.84 -20.92
N VAL A 21 3.07 68.95 -20.40
CA VAL A 21 2.36 69.02 -19.11
C VAL A 21 1.21 68.02 -19.15
N ARG A 22 1.29 66.94 -18.37
CA ARG A 22 0.15 66.04 -18.18
C ARG A 22 -0.89 66.78 -17.33
N PRO A 23 -2.16 66.86 -17.75
CA PRO A 23 -3.18 67.49 -16.93
C PRO A 23 -3.29 66.74 -15.60
N LYS A 24 -3.28 67.46 -14.47
CA LYS A 24 -3.35 66.90 -13.10
C LYS A 24 -4.57 65.99 -12.89
N ASN A 25 -5.62 66.20 -13.68
CA ASN A 25 -6.87 65.46 -13.68
C ASN A 25 -7.09 64.81 -15.05
N ASN A 26 -6.62 63.58 -15.21
CA ASN A 26 -7.07 62.72 -16.31
C ASN A 26 -8.38 62.04 -15.86
N PRO A 27 -9.54 62.36 -16.47
CA PRO A 27 -10.83 61.79 -16.06
C PRO A 27 -10.92 60.27 -16.29
N LEU A 28 -10.02 59.69 -17.08
CA LEU A 28 -9.93 58.24 -17.29
C LEU A 28 -9.12 57.53 -16.20
N ILE A 29 -8.37 58.25 -15.37
CA ILE A 29 -7.59 57.68 -14.28
C ILE A 29 -8.38 57.86 -12.99
N HIS A 30 -9.13 56.83 -12.62
CA HIS A 30 -9.78 56.78 -11.32
C HIS A 30 -8.72 56.47 -10.24
N ARG A 31 -8.45 57.43 -9.35
CA ARG A 31 -7.52 57.23 -8.23
C ARG A 31 -8.21 56.36 -7.19
N SER A 32 -7.60 55.25 -6.79
CA SER A 32 -8.07 54.47 -5.66
C SER A 32 -7.97 55.30 -4.39
N GLU A 33 -9.04 55.35 -3.59
CA GLU A 33 -9.00 56.00 -2.28
C GLU A 33 -8.07 55.23 -1.35
N VAL A 34 -7.12 55.93 -0.74
CA VAL A 34 -6.14 55.32 0.17
C VAL A 34 -6.87 54.76 1.39
N GLY A 35 -6.66 53.48 1.68
CA GLY A 35 -7.25 52.80 2.84
C GLY A 35 -8.63 52.18 2.59
N LYS A 36 -9.23 52.34 1.41
CA LYS A 36 -10.46 51.63 1.04
C LYS A 36 -10.18 50.46 0.10
N PRO A 37 -10.85 49.31 0.28
CA PRO A 37 -10.76 48.22 -0.68
C PRO A 37 -11.36 48.66 -2.02
N SER A 38 -10.77 48.18 -3.10
CA SER A 38 -11.31 48.38 -4.44
C SER A 38 -12.46 47.41 -4.69
N PHE A 39 -13.66 47.94 -4.97
CA PHE A 39 -14.84 47.15 -5.30
C PHE A 39 -14.82 46.85 -6.80
N HIS A 40 -14.76 45.58 -7.17
CA HIS A 40 -14.67 45.15 -8.57
C HIS A 40 -15.91 44.44 -9.10
N ASN A 41 -16.84 44.03 -8.23
CA ASN A 41 -18.05 43.31 -8.61
C ASN A 41 -19.21 43.67 -7.68
N ASP A 42 -20.39 43.84 -8.25
CA ASP A 42 -21.63 43.97 -7.49
C ASP A 42 -22.02 42.61 -6.91
N LEU A 43 -22.21 42.55 -5.61
CA LEU A 43 -22.75 41.39 -4.92
C LEU A 43 -24.27 41.32 -5.17
N PRO A 44 -24.87 40.12 -5.28
CA PRO A 44 -26.33 39.98 -5.28
C PRO A 44 -26.92 40.55 -3.97
N PRO A 45 -28.22 40.89 -3.91
CA PRO A 45 -28.83 41.37 -2.67
C PRO A 45 -28.73 40.28 -1.59
N LEU A 46 -27.81 40.45 -0.65
CA LEU A 46 -27.58 39.54 0.48
C LEU A 46 -28.25 40.09 1.74
N PRO A 47 -28.73 39.22 2.64
CA PRO A 47 -29.17 39.63 3.98
C PRO A 47 -28.02 40.32 4.75
N GLU A 48 -28.37 41.26 5.63
CA GLU A 48 -27.39 42.00 6.44
C GLU A 48 -26.56 41.06 7.34
N ASP A 49 -27.14 39.94 7.79
CA ASP A 49 -26.50 38.93 8.61
C ASP A 49 -25.80 37.81 7.79
N TYR A 50 -25.56 38.04 6.49
CA TYR A 50 -24.93 37.03 5.66
C TYR A 50 -23.45 36.83 6.00
N THR A 51 -23.11 35.62 6.46
CA THR A 51 -21.72 35.23 6.70
C THR A 51 -21.11 34.64 5.44
N PHE A 52 -20.03 35.25 4.95
CA PHE A 52 -19.26 34.71 3.83
C PHE A 52 -18.47 33.46 4.24
N GLY A 53 -18.46 32.46 3.35
CA GLY A 53 -17.75 31.20 3.54
C GLY A 53 -18.70 30.00 3.70
N ALA A 54 -18.16 28.80 3.55
CA ALA A 54 -18.90 27.57 3.80
C ALA A 54 -18.81 27.21 5.29
N PRO A 55 -19.92 27.01 6.01
CA PRO A 55 -19.86 26.55 7.38
C PRO A 55 -19.26 25.14 7.43
N LEU A 56 -18.33 24.92 8.36
CA LEU A 56 -17.79 23.59 8.58
C LEU A 56 -18.88 22.71 9.19
N LYS A 57 -19.44 21.79 8.39
CA LYS A 57 -20.34 20.76 8.87
C LYS A 57 -19.52 19.80 9.76
N ARG A 58 -19.75 19.86 11.07
CA ARG A 58 -19.18 18.87 12.00
C ARG A 58 -19.82 17.51 11.75
N ASP A 59 -19.00 16.47 11.85
CA ASP A 59 -19.52 15.11 11.86
C ASP A 59 -20.48 14.93 13.05
N PRO A 60 -21.56 14.14 12.88
CA PRO A 60 -22.52 13.92 13.95
C PRO A 60 -21.91 13.12 15.12
N GLU A 61 -20.85 12.36 14.84
CA GLU A 61 -20.16 11.50 15.81
C GLU A 61 -18.97 12.25 16.42
N GLY A 62 -18.90 12.25 17.76
CA GLY A 62 -17.78 12.80 18.50
C GLY A 62 -16.61 11.82 18.62
N ALA A 63 -15.41 12.32 18.90
CA ALA A 63 -14.22 11.48 19.11
C ALA A 63 -14.44 10.41 20.21
N GLY A 64 -15.17 10.76 21.28
CA GLY A 64 -15.52 9.80 22.33
C GLY A 64 -16.39 8.66 21.81
N GLU A 65 -17.39 8.96 20.98
CA GLU A 65 -18.29 7.95 20.41
C GLU A 65 -17.55 7.01 19.44
N VAL A 66 -16.65 7.55 18.62
CA VAL A 66 -15.81 6.75 17.71
C VAL A 66 -14.83 5.86 18.47
N MET A 67 -14.26 6.35 19.58
CA MET A 67 -13.29 5.58 20.37
C MET A 67 -13.95 4.52 21.27
N LEU A 68 -15.14 4.81 21.80
CA LEU A 68 -15.84 3.93 22.75
C LEU A 68 -16.78 2.94 22.05
N SER A 69 -17.18 3.19 20.80
CA SER A 69 -18.00 2.25 20.03
C SER A 69 -17.12 1.18 19.36
N TRP A 70 -17.11 -0.01 19.95
CA TRP A 70 -16.61 -1.20 19.26
C TRP A 70 -17.62 -1.64 18.21
N GLN A 71 -17.52 -1.09 17.00
CA GLN A 71 -18.28 -1.57 15.87
C GLN A 71 -17.72 -2.93 15.44
N SER A 72 -18.46 -4.00 15.75
CA SER A 72 -18.18 -5.32 15.20
C SER A 72 -18.65 -5.38 13.75
N HIS A 73 -17.88 -6.02 12.88
CA HIS A 73 -18.32 -6.27 11.50
C HIS A 73 -19.58 -7.13 11.51
N ALA A 74 -20.74 -6.51 11.29
CA ALA A 74 -21.96 -7.24 11.03
C ALA A 74 -21.89 -7.85 9.62
N PRO A 75 -22.05 -9.17 9.46
CA PRO A 75 -22.13 -9.76 8.14
C PRO A 75 -23.34 -9.16 7.40
N PRO A 76 -23.29 -9.06 6.06
CA PRO A 76 -24.42 -8.59 5.25
C PRO A 76 -25.70 -9.33 5.64
N LYS A 77 -26.77 -8.59 5.98
CA LYS A 77 -28.06 -9.15 6.39
C LYS A 77 -28.75 -9.92 5.26
N SER A 78 -28.36 -9.65 4.02
CA SER A 78 -28.89 -10.29 2.84
C SER A 78 -28.25 -11.66 2.60
N LYS A 79 -29.06 -12.64 2.18
CA LYS A 79 -28.59 -13.96 1.72
C LYS A 79 -28.17 -13.94 0.24
N MET A 80 -28.25 -12.80 -0.44
CA MET A 80 -27.92 -12.70 -1.85
C MET A 80 -26.40 -12.63 -2.04
N ALA A 81 -25.88 -13.42 -2.98
CA ALA A 81 -24.45 -13.49 -3.26
C ALA A 81 -23.85 -12.16 -3.73
N TYR A 82 -24.67 -11.23 -4.23
CA TYR A 82 -24.23 -9.90 -4.67
C TYR A 82 -23.62 -9.08 -3.53
N ASP A 83 -24.16 -9.21 -2.31
CA ASP A 83 -23.81 -8.37 -1.17
C ASP A 83 -22.49 -8.76 -0.51
N PHE A 84 -22.00 -9.97 -0.76
CA PHE A 84 -20.74 -10.47 -0.18
C PHE A 84 -19.50 -10.11 -1.02
N GLY A 85 -19.66 -9.31 -2.08
CA GLY A 85 -18.55 -8.92 -2.95
C GLY A 85 -18.01 -10.06 -3.82
N ARG A 86 -16.93 -9.75 -4.58
CA ARG A 86 -16.30 -10.71 -5.51
C ARG A 86 -15.35 -11.65 -4.79
N ASN A 87 -15.39 -12.93 -5.15
CA ASN A 87 -14.47 -13.94 -4.67
C ASN A 87 -13.19 -13.95 -5.52
N PHE A 88 -12.24 -13.08 -5.16
CA PHE A 88 -10.97 -12.96 -5.88
C PHE A 88 -10.14 -14.25 -5.90
N LEU A 89 -10.27 -15.11 -4.89
CA LEU A 89 -9.51 -16.35 -4.82
C LEU A 89 -9.99 -17.36 -5.88
N ALA A 90 -11.30 -17.54 -5.99
CA ALA A 90 -11.91 -18.38 -7.02
C ALA A 90 -11.67 -17.81 -8.42
N LEU A 91 -11.78 -16.48 -8.57
CA LEU A 91 -11.55 -15.78 -9.82
C LEU A 91 -10.09 -15.91 -10.28
N ASN A 92 -9.12 -15.73 -9.38
CA ASN A 92 -7.69 -15.94 -9.71
C ASN A 92 -7.39 -17.40 -10.07
N ARG A 93 -8.06 -18.36 -9.43
CA ARG A 93 -7.91 -19.77 -9.80
C ARG A 93 -8.41 -20.04 -11.23
N GLN A 94 -9.53 -19.44 -11.61
CA GLN A 94 -10.08 -19.54 -12.95
C GLN A 94 -9.21 -18.81 -13.98
N SER A 95 -8.66 -17.63 -13.64
CA SER A 95 -7.79 -16.88 -14.57
C SER A 95 -6.52 -17.67 -14.90
N VAL A 96 -5.94 -18.36 -13.92
CA VAL A 96 -4.80 -19.26 -14.15
C VAL A 96 -5.21 -20.45 -15.03
N GLY A 97 -6.40 -21.01 -14.81
CA GLY A 97 -6.95 -22.09 -15.65
C GLY A 97 -7.21 -21.66 -17.10
N ALA A 98 -7.56 -20.40 -17.31
CA ALA A 98 -7.75 -19.80 -18.64
C ALA A 98 -6.43 -19.35 -19.30
N GLY A 99 -5.27 -19.58 -18.65
CA GLY A 99 -3.97 -19.22 -19.20
C GLY A 99 -3.60 -17.74 -19.06
N CYS A 100 -4.25 -16.98 -18.18
CA CYS A 100 -3.84 -15.60 -17.88
C CYS A 100 -2.52 -15.61 -17.10
N THR A 101 -1.40 -15.35 -17.78
CA THR A 101 -0.05 -15.32 -17.21
C THR A 101 0.42 -13.93 -16.83
N ASP A 102 -0.21 -12.88 -17.38
CA ASP A 102 0.15 -11.48 -17.13
C ASP A 102 -0.91 -10.76 -16.26
N ALA A 103 -0.47 -9.78 -15.46
CA ALA A 103 -1.33 -9.04 -14.54
C ALA A 103 -2.45 -8.29 -15.26
N LYS A 104 -2.18 -7.76 -16.47
CA LYS A 104 -3.19 -7.10 -17.29
C LYS A 104 -4.27 -8.08 -17.74
N THR A 105 -3.87 -9.24 -18.23
CA THR A 105 -4.81 -10.30 -18.66
C THR A 105 -5.64 -10.83 -17.49
N ALA A 106 -5.04 -10.97 -16.31
CA ALA A 106 -5.77 -11.35 -15.10
C ALA A 106 -6.78 -10.26 -14.68
N SER A 107 -6.40 -8.98 -14.79
CA SER A 107 -7.30 -7.85 -14.53
C SER A 107 -8.50 -7.83 -15.48
N ASP A 108 -8.25 -8.01 -16.78
CA ASP A 108 -9.31 -8.08 -17.79
C ASP A 108 -10.21 -9.30 -17.58
N PHE A 109 -9.64 -10.46 -17.23
CA PHE A 109 -10.40 -11.64 -16.82
C PHE A 109 -11.37 -11.34 -15.66
N ARG A 110 -10.98 -10.49 -14.69
CA ARG A 110 -11.86 -10.08 -13.58
C ARG A 110 -13.01 -9.16 -13.98
N LYS A 111 -12.91 -8.49 -15.12
CA LYS A 111 -13.99 -7.62 -15.64
C LYS A 111 -15.08 -8.45 -16.29
N TYR A 112 -14.72 -9.50 -17.02
CA TYR A 112 -15.64 -10.33 -17.79
C TYR A 112 -16.20 -11.53 -17.00
N HIS A 113 -15.54 -11.95 -15.92
CA HIS A 113 -15.99 -13.08 -15.10
C HIS A 113 -16.35 -12.63 -13.68
N ASP A 114 -17.64 -12.72 -13.36
CA ASP A 114 -18.15 -12.35 -12.04
C ASP A 114 -18.36 -13.59 -11.17
N VAL A 115 -17.39 -13.85 -10.28
CA VAL A 115 -17.48 -14.90 -9.27
C VAL A 115 -17.70 -14.24 -7.91
N ARG A 116 -18.83 -14.51 -7.27
CA ARG A 116 -19.21 -13.91 -5.98
C ARG A 116 -18.89 -14.80 -4.79
N ILE A 117 -18.70 -14.18 -3.63
CA ILE A 117 -18.57 -14.91 -2.37
C ILE A 117 -19.95 -15.51 -2.07
N LYS A 118 -19.99 -16.83 -1.87
CA LYS A 118 -21.21 -17.50 -1.45
C LYS A 118 -21.43 -17.19 0.02
N PRO A 119 -22.65 -16.80 0.45
CA PRO A 119 -22.95 -16.67 1.86
C PRO A 119 -22.61 -18.00 2.53
N LYS A 120 -21.77 -17.95 3.57
CA LYS A 120 -21.65 -19.09 4.47
C LYS A 120 -22.99 -19.14 5.19
N VAL A 121 -23.91 -19.96 4.69
CA VAL A 121 -25.10 -20.32 5.44
C VAL A 121 -24.55 -21.12 6.61
N THR A 122 -24.27 -20.44 7.72
CA THR A 122 -24.06 -21.06 9.01
C THR A 122 -25.44 -21.61 9.41
N GLY A 123 -25.82 -22.70 8.75
CA GLY A 123 -27.12 -23.37 8.90
C GLY A 123 -27.23 -24.11 10.22
N SER A 124 -26.15 -24.15 11.02
CA SER A 124 -26.33 -24.31 12.45
C SER A 124 -26.92 -23.01 12.94
N LYS A 125 -28.25 -22.98 13.07
CA LYS A 125 -28.87 -22.21 14.15
C LYS A 125 -27.95 -22.40 15.37
N PRO A 126 -27.59 -21.35 16.13
CA PRO A 126 -27.03 -21.61 17.45
C PRO A 126 -27.97 -22.63 18.09
N THR A 127 -27.41 -23.70 18.66
CA THR A 127 -28.17 -24.65 19.45
C THR A 127 -28.66 -23.89 20.68
N ILE A 128 -29.65 -23.02 20.47
CA ILE A 128 -30.44 -22.41 21.52
C ILE A 128 -31.14 -23.61 22.12
N ALA A 129 -30.83 -23.88 23.38
CA ALA A 129 -31.47 -24.94 24.14
C ALA A 129 -32.99 -24.82 23.95
N PRO A 130 -33.72 -25.93 23.78
CA PRO A 130 -35.16 -25.89 23.57
C PRO A 130 -35.84 -25.09 24.68
N SER A 131 -36.89 -24.34 24.35
CA SER A 131 -37.59 -23.44 25.29
C SER A 131 -38.02 -24.12 26.61
N SER A 132 -38.20 -25.45 26.62
CA SER A 132 -38.54 -26.19 27.84
C SER A 132 -37.38 -26.22 28.85
N VAL A 133 -36.13 -26.19 28.37
CA VAL A 133 -34.93 -26.15 29.21
C VAL A 133 -34.77 -24.76 29.83
N MET A 134 -35.20 -23.70 29.14
CA MET A 134 -35.14 -22.33 29.67
C MET A 134 -36.23 -22.02 30.72
N GLN A 135 -37.25 -22.87 30.86
CA GLN A 135 -38.39 -22.68 31.76
C GLN A 135 -38.31 -23.52 33.05
N ASP A 136 -37.34 -24.42 33.15
CA ASP A 136 -37.14 -25.24 34.35
C ASP A 136 -36.52 -24.38 35.48
N PRO A 137 -37.19 -24.22 36.64
CA PRO A 137 -36.65 -23.47 37.79
C PRO A 137 -35.33 -24.03 38.35
N GLY A 138 -35.01 -25.30 38.04
CA GLY A 138 -33.72 -25.92 38.37
C GLY A 138 -32.62 -25.72 37.32
N HIS A 139 -32.95 -25.11 36.17
CA HIS A 139 -31.98 -24.90 35.10
C HIS A 139 -31.15 -23.65 35.34
N ALA A 140 -29.89 -23.84 35.70
CA ALA A 140 -28.91 -22.77 35.80
C ALA A 140 -28.25 -22.52 34.44
N PHE A 141 -28.33 -21.28 33.95
CA PHE A 141 -27.54 -20.84 32.80
C PHE A 141 -26.09 -20.57 33.22
N GLY A 142 -25.16 -21.06 32.42
CA GLY A 142 -23.73 -20.92 32.64
C GLY A 142 -23.00 -22.20 32.30
N ALA A 143 -21.77 -22.10 31.82
CA ALA A 143 -20.88 -23.26 31.85
C ALA A 143 -20.62 -23.55 33.33
N ARG A 144 -20.78 -24.81 33.77
CA ARG A 144 -20.14 -25.24 35.02
C ARG A 144 -18.69 -24.77 34.91
N SER A 145 -18.20 -24.05 35.92
CA SER A 145 -16.76 -23.81 36.03
C SER A 145 -16.14 -25.18 35.83
N GLY A 146 -15.33 -25.35 34.77
CA GLY A 146 -14.64 -26.60 34.53
C GLY A 146 -14.03 -27.03 35.85
N GLU A 147 -14.07 -28.33 36.14
CA GLU A 147 -13.41 -28.92 37.30
C GLU A 147 -12.06 -28.22 37.46
N SER A 148 -11.95 -27.44 38.53
CA SER A 148 -10.77 -26.62 38.78
C SER A 148 -9.58 -27.55 38.69
N GLU A 149 -8.62 -27.23 37.83
CA GLU A 149 -7.46 -28.07 37.54
C GLU A 149 -6.93 -28.68 38.84
N SER A 150 -6.74 -30.00 38.86
CA SER A 150 -6.28 -30.69 40.05
C SER A 150 -4.94 -30.09 40.47
N VAL A 151 -4.83 -29.69 41.75
CA VAL A 151 -3.57 -29.18 42.30
C VAL A 151 -2.42 -30.19 42.10
N ALA A 152 -2.74 -31.49 42.08
CA ALA A 152 -1.76 -32.53 41.78
C ALA A 152 -1.20 -32.43 40.35
N ASP A 153 -2.05 -32.16 39.35
CA ASP A 153 -1.62 -31.98 37.95
C ASP A 153 -0.73 -30.73 37.78
N LEU A 154 -1.01 -29.67 38.57
CA LEU A 154 -0.19 -28.46 38.62
C LEU A 154 1.18 -28.72 39.25
N ILE A 155 1.21 -29.45 40.36
CA ILE A 155 2.47 -29.82 41.03
C ILE A 155 3.31 -30.76 40.14
N GLN A 156 2.66 -31.61 39.36
CA GLN A 156 3.33 -32.57 38.46
C GLN A 156 3.73 -31.97 37.11
N ASN A 157 3.52 -30.66 36.88
CA ASN A 157 3.78 -29.97 35.61
C ASN A 157 3.13 -30.68 34.40
N ARG A 158 1.94 -31.27 34.57
CA ARG A 158 1.34 -32.15 33.55
C ARG A 158 1.11 -31.44 32.21
N TRP A 159 0.74 -30.17 32.23
CA TRP A 159 0.53 -29.36 31.02
C TRP A 159 1.82 -29.02 30.27
N GLU A 160 2.96 -28.93 30.97
CA GLU A 160 4.26 -28.75 30.32
C GLU A 160 4.59 -30.00 29.49
N TYR A 161 4.37 -31.19 30.05
CA TYR A 161 4.58 -32.45 29.34
C TYR A 161 3.64 -32.60 28.15
N GLU A 162 2.35 -32.31 28.31
CA GLU A 162 1.37 -32.33 27.21
C GLU A 162 1.76 -31.34 26.10
N TRP A 163 2.15 -30.12 26.47
CA TRP A 163 2.56 -29.10 25.51
C TRP A 163 3.83 -29.51 24.74
N VAL A 164 4.85 -30.02 25.43
CA VAL A 164 6.07 -30.52 24.79
C VAL A 164 5.75 -31.69 23.85
N ALA A 165 4.86 -32.60 24.24
CA ALA A 165 4.41 -33.69 23.38
C ALA A 165 3.68 -33.17 22.13
N GLU A 166 2.80 -32.18 22.28
CA GLU A 166 2.11 -31.53 21.17
C GLU A 166 3.10 -30.84 20.22
N GLN A 167 4.08 -30.09 20.75
CA GLN A 167 5.11 -29.46 19.93
C GLN A 167 5.94 -30.48 19.16
N LYS A 168 6.31 -31.60 19.79
CA LYS A 168 7.02 -32.70 19.11
C LYS A 168 6.18 -33.28 17.97
N HIS A 169 4.90 -33.59 18.21
CA HIS A 169 4.00 -34.08 17.17
C HIS A 169 3.81 -33.07 16.02
N ARG A 170 3.70 -31.78 16.35
CA ARG A 170 3.59 -30.70 15.37
C ARG A 170 4.85 -30.63 14.51
N MET A 171 6.03 -30.63 15.12
CA MET A 171 7.31 -30.62 14.40
C MET A 171 7.46 -31.84 13.50
N GLU A 172 7.12 -33.02 13.99
CA GLU A 172 7.19 -34.26 13.22
C GLU A 172 6.25 -34.22 12.01
N SER A 173 5.04 -33.67 12.18
CA SER A 173 4.09 -33.48 11.07
C SER A 173 4.64 -32.53 10.00
N ILE A 174 5.29 -31.45 10.42
CA ILE A 174 5.95 -30.49 9.53
C ILE A 174 7.09 -31.18 8.79
N GLU A 175 7.93 -31.95 9.48
CA GLU A 175 9.04 -32.68 8.87
C GLU A 175 8.55 -33.73 7.87
N ARG A 176 7.52 -34.51 8.22
CA ARG A 176 6.87 -35.45 7.30
C ARG A 176 6.35 -34.74 6.04
N SER A 177 5.74 -33.56 6.19
CA SER A 177 5.27 -32.77 5.06
C SER A 177 6.42 -32.26 4.18
N LYS A 178 7.52 -31.78 4.79
CA LYS A 178 8.73 -31.32 4.10
C LYS A 178 9.41 -32.46 3.35
N ASN A 179 9.56 -33.63 3.99
CA ASN A 179 10.15 -34.82 3.38
C ASN A 179 9.28 -35.34 2.22
N LYS A 180 7.95 -35.38 2.38
CA LYS A 180 7.03 -35.73 1.30
C LYS A 180 7.16 -34.76 0.12
N GLU A 181 7.24 -33.46 0.38
CA GLU A 181 7.46 -32.46 -0.67
C GLU A 181 8.85 -32.58 -1.33
N ALA A 182 9.90 -32.86 -0.55
CA ALA A 182 11.24 -33.11 -1.07
C ALA A 182 11.26 -34.34 -1.99
N LYS A 183 10.63 -35.46 -1.59
CA LYS A 183 10.45 -36.66 -2.42
C LYS A 183 9.64 -36.34 -3.70
N ARG A 184 8.56 -35.54 -3.59
CA ARG A 184 7.80 -35.08 -4.77
C ARG A 184 8.63 -34.24 -5.73
N ARG A 185 9.52 -33.37 -5.22
CA ARG A 185 10.46 -32.56 -6.02
C ARG A 185 11.62 -33.36 -6.60
N ALA A 186 12.04 -34.41 -5.89
CA ALA A 186 13.08 -35.32 -6.34
C ALA A 186 12.60 -36.28 -7.45
N SER A 187 11.28 -36.50 -7.56
CA SER A 187 10.71 -37.37 -8.59
C SER A 187 11.15 -36.92 -10.01
N PRO A 188 11.82 -37.80 -10.79
CA PRO A 188 12.32 -37.46 -12.12
C PRO A 188 11.23 -36.98 -13.08
N ALA A 189 10.03 -37.57 -12.99
CA ALA A 189 8.86 -37.21 -13.79
C ALA A 189 8.46 -35.73 -13.68
N ARG A 190 8.61 -35.11 -12.50
CA ARG A 190 8.24 -33.71 -12.26
C ARG A 190 9.39 -32.73 -12.51
N ARG A 191 10.64 -33.20 -12.38
CA ARG A 191 11.84 -32.43 -12.75
C ARG A 191 11.91 -32.23 -14.26
N ALA A 192 11.55 -33.25 -15.04
CA ALA A 192 11.41 -33.17 -16.49
C ALA A 192 10.23 -32.28 -16.92
N ALA A 193 9.11 -32.27 -16.18
CA ALA A 193 7.96 -31.42 -16.51
C ALA A 193 8.16 -29.92 -16.18
N ARG A 194 9.11 -29.55 -15.32
CA ARG A 194 9.41 -28.15 -14.96
C ARG A 194 10.34 -27.44 -15.92
N ILE A 195 11.12 -28.19 -16.69
CA ILE A 195 11.98 -27.65 -17.72
C ILE A 195 11.35 -28.07 -19.03
N THR A 196 10.65 -27.15 -19.70
CA THR A 196 10.29 -27.40 -21.09
C THR A 196 11.59 -27.71 -21.85
N PRO A 197 11.62 -28.70 -22.77
CA PRO A 197 12.82 -29.02 -23.55
C PRO A 197 13.45 -27.77 -24.18
N ALA A 198 12.62 -26.80 -24.57
CA ALA A 198 13.01 -25.48 -25.05
C ALA A 198 13.80 -24.64 -24.02
N ALA A 199 13.42 -24.63 -22.74
CA ALA A 199 14.14 -23.91 -21.69
C ALA A 199 15.46 -24.59 -21.27
N ALA A 200 15.53 -25.93 -21.34
CA ALA A 200 16.78 -26.68 -21.18
C ALA A 200 17.76 -26.40 -22.33
N ALA A 201 17.26 -26.44 -23.58
CA ALA A 201 18.04 -26.14 -24.76
C ALA A 201 18.54 -24.69 -24.76
N ALA A 202 17.68 -23.72 -24.38
CA ALA A 202 18.06 -22.30 -24.27
C ALA A 202 19.17 -22.04 -23.22
N ARG A 203 19.24 -22.86 -22.16
CA ARG A 203 20.33 -22.80 -21.17
C ARG A 203 21.63 -23.40 -21.69
N GLN A 204 21.56 -24.40 -22.56
CA GLN A 204 22.73 -25.03 -23.17
C GLN A 204 23.28 -24.22 -24.36
N SER A 205 22.43 -23.46 -25.06
CA SER A 205 22.82 -22.62 -26.19
C SER A 205 23.26 -21.21 -25.82
N ALA A 206 23.07 -20.79 -24.56
CA ALA A 206 23.61 -19.53 -24.06
C ALA A 206 25.10 -19.73 -23.79
N THR A 207 25.92 -19.62 -24.81
CA THR A 207 27.35 -19.32 -24.60
C THR A 207 27.39 -18.00 -23.83
N PRO A 208 27.92 -17.98 -22.59
CA PRO A 208 28.07 -16.74 -21.87
C PRO A 208 29.05 -15.90 -22.69
N HIS A 209 28.56 -14.91 -23.43
CA HIS A 209 29.42 -13.91 -24.03
C HIS A 209 30.27 -13.35 -22.89
N PRO A 210 31.61 -13.27 -23.05
CA PRO A 210 32.48 -12.72 -22.02
C PRO A 210 32.01 -11.29 -21.76
N ARG A 211 31.22 -11.11 -20.69
CA ARG A 211 30.77 -9.80 -20.26
C ARG A 211 31.99 -9.15 -19.64
N GLU A 212 32.60 -8.22 -20.37
CA GLU A 212 33.65 -7.38 -19.82
C GLU A 212 33.12 -6.73 -18.54
N THR A 213 33.86 -6.90 -17.46
CA THR A 213 33.53 -6.27 -16.19
C THR A 213 33.59 -4.76 -16.39
N PHE A 214 32.52 -4.06 -16.00
CA PHE A 214 32.48 -2.61 -16.12
C PHE A 214 33.63 -2.00 -15.31
N THR A 215 34.58 -1.37 -16.02
CA THR A 215 35.68 -0.63 -15.42
C THR A 215 35.66 0.80 -15.97
N LEU A 216 35.80 1.77 -15.07
CA LEU A 216 35.95 3.17 -15.45
C LEU A 216 37.28 3.37 -16.20
N ARG A 217 37.30 4.29 -17.17
CA ARG A 217 38.47 4.51 -18.05
C ARG A 217 39.78 4.77 -17.29
N GLN A 218 39.70 5.41 -16.13
CA GLN A 218 40.83 5.73 -15.26
C GLN A 218 41.43 4.51 -14.54
N PHE A 219 40.68 3.40 -14.44
CA PHE A 219 41.06 2.23 -13.65
C PHE A 219 41.29 0.98 -14.49
N ARG A 220 41.35 1.09 -15.82
CA ARG A 220 41.63 -0.05 -16.73
C ARG A 220 43.02 -0.68 -16.51
N ASN A 221 43.99 0.11 -16.04
CA ASN A 221 45.36 -0.36 -15.80
C ASN A 221 45.58 -0.86 -14.35
N VAL A 222 44.56 -0.82 -13.49
CA VAL A 222 44.68 -1.27 -12.10
C VAL A 222 44.10 -2.69 -11.99
N PRO A 223 44.90 -3.71 -11.64
CA PRO A 223 44.39 -5.07 -11.50
C PRO A 223 43.41 -5.16 -10.34
N SER A 224 42.23 -5.75 -10.58
CA SER A 224 41.23 -5.97 -9.53
C SER A 224 41.72 -7.00 -8.51
N ARG A 225 41.71 -6.65 -7.22
CA ARG A 225 42.13 -7.56 -6.13
C ARG A 225 41.06 -8.60 -5.76
N VAL A 226 39.83 -8.44 -6.24
CA VAL A 226 38.69 -9.30 -5.93
C VAL A 226 37.98 -9.65 -7.23
N SER A 227 37.72 -10.93 -7.43
CA SER A 227 36.94 -11.44 -8.56
C SER A 227 35.44 -11.13 -8.34
N PRO A 228 34.72 -10.60 -9.34
CA PRO A 228 33.31 -10.25 -9.20
C PRO A 228 32.35 -11.45 -9.25
N HIS A 229 32.87 -12.67 -9.48
CA HIS A 229 32.07 -13.90 -9.50
C HIS A 229 32.29 -14.72 -8.23
N PRO A 230 31.23 -15.09 -7.49
CA PRO A 230 31.35 -15.94 -6.32
C PRO A 230 31.88 -17.32 -6.72
N GLY A 231 33.12 -17.63 -6.33
CA GLY A 231 33.75 -18.94 -6.54
C GLY A 231 35.05 -18.93 -7.35
N ASP A 232 35.44 -17.81 -7.95
CA ASP A 232 36.69 -17.72 -8.71
C ASP A 232 37.85 -17.25 -7.80
N VAL A 233 38.57 -18.19 -7.21
CA VAL A 233 39.79 -17.91 -6.42
C VAL A 233 40.98 -18.17 -7.34
N ARG A 234 41.71 -17.13 -7.76
CA ARG A 234 43.03 -17.32 -8.42
C ARG A 234 44.17 -16.70 -7.63
N SER A 235 45.04 -17.63 -7.22
CA SER A 235 46.46 -17.58 -6.89
C SER A 235 47.16 -16.24 -7.06
N ALA A 236 47.62 -15.68 -5.95
CA ALA A 236 48.67 -14.68 -5.93
C ALA A 236 49.96 -15.27 -6.51
N SER A 237 50.24 -15.00 -7.79
CA SER A 237 51.58 -15.16 -8.34
C SER A 237 52.35 -13.89 -8.01
N ALA A 238 53.10 -13.95 -6.91
CA ALA A 238 54.19 -13.02 -6.66
C ALA A 238 55.29 -13.28 -7.70
N MET A 239 55.67 -12.25 -8.44
CA MET A 239 56.97 -12.18 -9.12
C MET A 239 57.47 -10.75 -8.98
N GLY A 240 58.48 -10.58 -8.15
CA GLY A 240 59.27 -9.36 -8.10
C GLY A 240 60.12 -9.21 -9.36
N SER A 241 60.48 -7.96 -9.65
CA SER A 241 61.70 -7.64 -10.39
C SER A 241 62.12 -6.23 -9.99
N ILE A 242 62.85 -6.13 -8.88
CA ILE A 242 63.72 -4.98 -8.60
C ILE A 242 65.10 -5.42 -9.08
N HIS A 243 65.52 -4.87 -10.21
CA HIS A 243 66.91 -4.86 -10.65
C HIS A 243 67.36 -3.40 -10.71
N GLN A 244 68.45 -3.15 -9.97
CA GLN A 244 69.43 -2.05 -9.97
C GLN A 244 68.96 -0.64 -10.39
#